data_AF-A0A8H4W2U8-F1
#
_entry.id   AF-A0A8H4W2U8-F1
#
_cell.length_a   1.000
_cell.length_b   1.000
_cell.length_c   1.000
_cell.angle_alpha   90.00
_cell.angle_beta   90.00
_cell.angle_gamma   90.00
#
_symmetry.space_group_name_H-M   'P 1'
#
loop_
_entity.id
_entity.type
_entity.pdbx_description
1 polymer ?
#
loop_
_entity_poly.entity_id
_entity_poly.type
_entity_poly.pdbx_seq_one_letter_code
_entity_poly.pdbx_strand_id
1 'polypeptide(L)'
;MGTDFRKGHSMLLTFPDPLPRRTAASDIHMLDLETKSKLLSRSVPFSEPYRQNAKQILGYLQDLSQNSLNDVFKLKSGDITHGPFRLLNPGRSSTEKEESYITASYCWSSPKSEDLLDDLSVSEQIEMPIQSHRLPVSPLLSQALLGEKSFPLEGVWIDQLCIDQDSPTEKDIAVNAMNLIYKSARNVIVLFDDIKVTVAEQDFLASYNVDFERFEDNPGNLYQPHGYNQPPFMKANPIFHNFFLKIIGARWFKRLFLTHMVALAVPSQLSNQHIRSLLEVFGDTILEKLSADIAIRSCLRTFIDTFLQSAGGNPTLDPVAREHDANLDKLSIAINTIKIRLSVTRAISGGQQGNTAKNLPPTTPDECCHRFIMLAIAAADPSVLCCTGAELQLGERTRT
;
A
#
# COMPACT_ATOMS: atom_id res chain seq x y z
N MET A 1 -21.19 18.22 -29.85
CA MET A 1 -20.00 19.08 -29.72
C MET A 1 -18.92 18.22 -29.10
N GLY A 2 -17.92 17.83 -29.91
CA GLY A 2 -16.81 17.00 -29.45
C GLY A 2 -15.83 17.87 -28.69
N THR A 3 -15.71 17.64 -27.39
CA THR A 3 -14.59 18.14 -26.61
C THR A 3 -13.42 17.18 -26.85
N ASP A 4 -12.52 17.58 -27.75
CA ASP A 4 -11.19 16.99 -27.84
C ASP A 4 -10.48 17.30 -26.51
N PHE A 5 -10.57 16.36 -25.57
CA PHE A 5 -9.95 16.48 -24.26
C PHE A 5 -8.46 16.18 -24.40
N ARG A 6 -7.61 17.19 -24.13
CA ARG A 6 -6.17 16.96 -23.97
C ARG A 6 -5.96 16.19 -22.66
N LYS A 7 -5.33 15.03 -22.77
CA LYS A 7 -4.90 14.19 -21.65
C LYS A 7 -3.90 14.98 -20.76
N GLY A 8 -4.19 15.19 -19.47
CA GLY A 8 -3.25 15.81 -18.52
C GLY A 8 -3.80 16.91 -17.59
N HIS A 9 -5.06 17.34 -17.73
CA HIS A 9 -5.58 18.47 -16.94
C HIS A 9 -5.94 18.05 -15.50
N SER A 10 -5.58 18.89 -14.52
CA SER A 10 -6.11 18.78 -13.14
C SER A 10 -7.62 19.03 -13.16
N MET A 11 -8.43 17.97 -13.04
CA MET A 11 -9.88 18.09 -13.02
C MET A 11 -10.37 18.45 -11.62
N LEU A 12 -11.08 19.58 -11.49
CA LEU A 12 -11.89 19.86 -10.30
C LEU A 12 -13.10 18.94 -10.35
N LEU A 13 -13.05 17.85 -9.60
CA LEU A 13 -14.14 16.89 -9.48
C LEU A 13 -15.31 17.56 -8.75
N THR A 14 -16.48 17.55 -9.38
CA THR A 14 -17.73 17.93 -8.72
C THR A 14 -18.36 16.68 -8.12
N PHE A 15 -18.78 16.80 -6.87
CA PHE A 15 -19.28 15.67 -6.11
C PHE A 15 -20.61 16.03 -5.42
N PRO A 16 -21.53 15.06 -5.26
CA PRO A 16 -22.77 15.24 -4.53
C PRO A 16 -22.49 15.60 -3.07
N ASP A 17 -23.24 16.57 -2.57
CA ASP A 17 -23.22 17.01 -1.16
C ASP A 17 -24.47 16.45 -0.45
N PRO A 18 -24.34 15.72 0.67
CA PRO A 18 -23.13 15.39 1.40
C PRO A 18 -22.35 14.18 0.85
N LEU A 19 -21.02 14.24 0.97
CA LEU A 19 -20.14 13.14 0.58
C LEU A 19 -20.26 11.96 1.57
N PRO A 20 -20.38 10.72 1.09
CA PRO A 20 -20.51 9.56 1.96
C PRO A 20 -19.22 9.33 2.77
N ARG A 21 -19.33 9.36 4.11
CA ARG A 21 -18.24 9.00 5.03
C ARG A 21 -18.22 7.53 5.39
N ARG A 22 -19.31 6.83 5.09
CA ARG A 22 -19.58 5.46 5.49
C ARG A 22 -20.25 4.70 4.36
N THR A 23 -20.09 3.38 4.37
CA THR A 23 -20.75 2.44 3.48
C THR A 23 -21.59 1.46 4.30
N ALA A 24 -22.70 1.01 3.74
CA ALA A 24 -23.52 0.02 4.42
C ALA A 24 -22.76 -1.32 4.49
N ALA A 25 -22.92 -2.09 5.56
CA ALA A 25 -22.32 -3.42 5.62
C ALA A 25 -22.79 -4.33 4.48
N SER A 26 -24.01 -4.13 3.97
CA SER A 26 -24.54 -4.83 2.80
C SER A 26 -23.80 -4.53 1.50
N ASP A 27 -23.10 -3.40 1.41
CA ASP A 27 -22.31 -3.05 0.22
C ASP A 27 -20.96 -3.80 0.20
N ILE A 28 -20.58 -4.43 1.31
CA ILE A 28 -19.36 -5.26 1.44
C ILE A 28 -19.80 -6.72 1.52
N HIS A 29 -19.67 -7.45 0.43
CA HIS A 29 -20.15 -8.81 0.34
C HIS A 29 -19.03 -9.80 0.09
N MET A 30 -19.23 -11.03 0.57
CA MET A 30 -18.32 -12.14 0.34
C MET A 30 -18.57 -12.75 -1.05
N LEU A 31 -17.50 -13.04 -1.78
CA LEU A 31 -17.59 -13.72 -3.07
C LEU A 31 -17.69 -15.23 -2.89
N ASP A 32 -18.54 -15.84 -3.72
CA ASP A 32 -18.59 -17.30 -3.84
C ASP A 32 -17.27 -17.84 -4.45
N LEU A 33 -17.05 -19.16 -4.30
CA LEU A 33 -15.83 -19.82 -4.74
C LEU A 33 -15.59 -19.73 -6.25
N GLU A 34 -16.66 -19.81 -7.06
CA GLU A 34 -16.58 -19.76 -8.52
C GLU A 34 -16.15 -18.37 -8.99
N THR A 35 -16.80 -17.33 -8.49
CA THR A 35 -16.51 -15.92 -8.78
C THR A 35 -15.10 -15.56 -8.35
N LYS A 36 -14.70 -15.94 -7.13
CA LYS A 36 -13.34 -15.74 -6.62
C LYS A 36 -12.28 -16.46 -7.47
N SER A 37 -12.52 -17.71 -7.85
CA SER A 37 -11.62 -18.47 -8.71
C SER A 37 -11.48 -17.82 -10.09
N LYS A 38 -12.59 -17.36 -10.68
CA LYS A 38 -12.59 -16.61 -11.95
C LYS A 38 -11.77 -15.32 -11.84
N LEU A 39 -12.02 -14.50 -10.83
CA LEU A 39 -11.34 -13.21 -10.65
C LEU A 39 -9.84 -13.39 -10.38
N LEU A 40 -9.46 -14.41 -9.60
CA LEU A 40 -8.08 -14.63 -9.19
C LEU A 40 -7.27 -15.49 -10.17
N SER A 41 -7.92 -16.15 -11.13
CA SER A 41 -7.28 -17.01 -12.14
C SER A 41 -6.23 -16.31 -13.02
N ARG A 42 -6.32 -14.98 -13.17
CA ARG A 42 -5.36 -14.18 -13.93
C ARG A 42 -3.98 -14.11 -13.28
N SER A 43 -3.93 -14.21 -11.95
CA SER A 43 -2.68 -14.34 -11.23
C SER A 43 -2.16 -15.76 -11.41
N VAL A 44 -1.19 -15.90 -12.31
CA VAL A 44 -0.53 -17.16 -12.72
C VAL A 44 -0.50 -18.20 -11.59
N PRO A 45 -1.01 -19.43 -11.82
CA PRO A 45 -0.96 -20.49 -10.83
C PRO A 45 0.49 -20.74 -10.40
N PHE A 46 0.65 -21.08 -9.12
CA PHE A 46 1.94 -21.44 -8.54
C PHE A 46 2.51 -22.64 -9.30
N SER A 47 3.51 -22.41 -10.16
CA SER A 47 4.17 -23.53 -10.82
C SER A 47 4.88 -24.40 -9.78
N GLU A 48 4.80 -25.72 -9.95
CA GLU A 48 5.44 -26.68 -9.04
C GLU A 48 6.95 -26.40 -8.82
N PRO A 49 7.74 -25.94 -9.83
CA PRO A 49 9.12 -25.55 -9.62
C PRO A 49 9.32 -24.48 -8.54
N TYR A 50 8.46 -23.45 -8.49
CA TYR A 50 8.58 -22.42 -7.44
C TYR A 50 8.22 -22.95 -6.06
N ARG A 51 7.25 -23.87 -5.99
CA ARG A 51 6.87 -24.53 -4.73
C ARG A 51 8.00 -25.40 -4.21
N GLN A 52 8.68 -26.13 -5.08
CA GLN A 52 9.81 -26.96 -4.72
C GLN A 52 11.01 -26.12 -4.25
N ASN A 53 11.29 -25.01 -4.94
CA ASN A 53 12.31 -24.06 -4.50
C ASN A 53 11.99 -23.48 -3.10
N ALA A 54 10.74 -23.08 -2.85
CA ALA A 54 10.33 -22.58 -1.54
C ALA A 54 10.47 -23.63 -0.42
N LYS A 55 10.15 -24.91 -0.71
CA LYS A 55 10.39 -26.02 0.22
C LYS A 55 11.88 -26.17 0.54
N GLN A 56 12.73 -26.07 -0.47
CA GLN A 56 14.18 -26.17 -0.30
C GLN A 56 14.73 -25.02 0.55
N ILE A 57 14.33 -23.77 0.26
CA ILE A 57 14.69 -22.60 1.07
C ILE A 57 14.23 -22.78 2.51
N LEU A 58 13.00 -23.27 2.72
CA LEU A 58 12.49 -23.52 4.06
C LEU A 58 13.33 -24.58 4.77
N GLY A 59 13.69 -25.69 4.12
CA GLY A 59 14.59 -26.70 4.69
C GLY A 59 15.94 -26.12 5.13
N TYR A 60 16.59 -25.32 4.28
CA TYR A 60 17.84 -24.66 4.63
C TYR A 60 17.68 -23.69 5.79
N LEU A 61 16.56 -22.98 5.87
CA LEU A 61 16.29 -22.08 6.98
C LEU A 61 16.12 -22.84 8.31
N GLN A 62 15.48 -24.00 8.29
CA GLN A 62 15.33 -24.87 9.47
C GLN A 62 16.71 -25.33 9.97
N ASP A 63 17.56 -25.79 9.06
CA ASP A 63 18.93 -26.23 9.36
C ASP A 63 19.77 -25.07 9.93
N LEU A 64 19.76 -23.90 9.26
CA LEU A 64 20.54 -22.72 9.65
C LEU A 64 20.11 -22.14 11.01
N SER A 65 18.80 -22.12 11.28
CA SER A 65 18.24 -21.53 12.50
C SER A 65 18.21 -22.48 13.68
N GLN A 66 18.68 -23.72 13.53
CA GLN A 66 18.55 -24.79 14.53
C GLN A 66 17.09 -24.93 15.01
N ASN A 67 16.15 -24.87 14.07
CA ASN A 67 14.70 -24.91 14.28
C ASN A 67 14.05 -23.70 14.99
N SER A 68 14.81 -22.66 15.38
CA SER A 68 14.25 -21.50 16.07
C SER A 68 13.26 -20.67 15.24
N LEU A 69 13.28 -20.82 13.91
CA LEU A 69 12.41 -20.09 12.96
C LEU A 69 11.35 -20.97 12.27
N ASN A 70 11.18 -22.23 12.68
CA ASN A 70 10.30 -23.18 12.01
C ASN A 70 8.85 -22.71 11.94
N ASP A 71 8.40 -22.05 13.00
CA ASP A 71 7.02 -21.58 13.09
C ASP A 71 6.85 -20.18 12.49
N VAL A 72 7.95 -19.46 12.23
CA VAL A 72 7.92 -18.09 11.73
C VAL A 72 7.61 -18.08 10.23
N PHE A 73 8.14 -19.03 9.47
CA PHE A 73 7.96 -19.09 8.02
C PHE A 73 7.26 -20.37 7.60
N LYS A 74 6.29 -20.24 6.69
CA LYS A 74 5.59 -21.37 6.09
C LYS A 74 5.49 -21.21 4.58
N LEU A 75 5.28 -22.33 3.90
CA LEU A 75 4.93 -22.31 2.49
C LEU A 75 3.65 -21.49 2.30
N LYS A 76 3.68 -20.58 1.33
CA LYS A 76 2.50 -19.83 0.96
C LYS A 76 1.45 -20.81 0.43
N SER A 77 0.24 -20.77 0.99
CA SER A 77 -0.87 -21.60 0.48
C SER A 77 -1.15 -21.19 -0.95
N GLY A 78 -1.01 -22.15 -1.87
CA GLY A 78 -1.30 -21.91 -3.30
C GLY A 78 -2.77 -21.57 -3.56
N ASP A 79 -3.62 -21.90 -2.60
CA ASP A 79 -5.06 -21.75 -2.72
C ASP A 79 -5.59 -20.60 -1.85
N ILE A 80 -5.55 -19.40 -2.40
CA ILE A 80 -6.22 -18.24 -1.81
C ILE A 80 -7.75 -18.30 -2.04
N THR A 81 -8.23 -19.23 -2.87
CA THR A 81 -9.65 -19.40 -3.15
C THR A 81 -10.39 -20.10 -2.00
N HIS A 82 -9.70 -20.59 -0.99
CA HIS A 82 -10.36 -21.04 0.25
C HIS A 82 -10.51 -19.93 1.30
N GLY A 83 -9.78 -18.81 1.18
CA GLY A 83 -9.90 -17.67 2.08
C GLY A 83 -11.14 -16.81 1.81
N PRO A 84 -11.66 -16.09 2.82
CA PRO A 84 -12.63 -15.02 2.60
C PRO A 84 -12.08 -13.99 1.60
N PHE A 85 -12.93 -13.56 0.68
CA PHE A 85 -12.61 -12.48 -0.24
C PHE A 85 -13.87 -11.64 -0.41
N ARG A 86 -13.82 -10.40 0.07
CA ARG A 86 -14.93 -9.46 0.01
C ARG A 86 -14.62 -8.34 -0.97
N LEU A 87 -15.65 -7.75 -1.56
CA LEU A 87 -15.54 -6.56 -2.39
C LEU A 87 -16.59 -5.55 -1.95
N LEU A 88 -16.22 -4.27 -2.00
CA LEU A 88 -17.13 -3.14 -1.87
C LEU A 88 -17.81 -2.90 -3.22
N ASN A 89 -19.14 -2.96 -3.27
CA ASN A 89 -19.92 -2.67 -4.47
C ASN A 89 -21.29 -2.06 -4.12
N PRO A 90 -21.35 -0.75 -3.82
CA PRO A 90 -22.59 -0.08 -3.45
C PRO A 90 -23.64 -0.17 -4.56
N GLY A 91 -24.87 -0.52 -4.18
CA GLY A 91 -26.02 -0.59 -5.10
C GLY A 91 -26.11 -1.89 -5.92
N ARG A 92 -25.22 -2.86 -5.70
CA ARG A 92 -25.32 -4.20 -6.32
C ARG A 92 -26.47 -5.02 -5.73
N SER A 93 -27.14 -5.82 -6.57
CA SER A 93 -28.03 -6.89 -6.12
C SER A 93 -27.25 -8.13 -5.67
N SER A 94 -27.72 -8.79 -4.60
CA SER A 94 -27.11 -10.02 -4.06
C SER A 94 -27.05 -11.19 -5.05
N THR A 95 -27.82 -11.14 -6.14
CA THR A 95 -27.85 -12.17 -7.20
C THR A 95 -26.84 -11.94 -8.32
N GLU A 96 -26.32 -10.71 -8.46
CA GLU A 96 -25.38 -10.37 -9.53
C GLU A 96 -23.99 -10.85 -9.17
N LYS A 97 -23.16 -11.25 -10.15
CA LYS A 97 -21.77 -11.68 -9.90
C LYS A 97 -20.78 -10.64 -10.41
N GLU A 98 -19.73 -10.38 -9.64
CA GLU A 98 -18.64 -9.51 -10.07
C GLU A 98 -17.89 -10.11 -11.27
N GLU A 99 -17.59 -9.27 -12.25
CA GLU A 99 -16.81 -9.67 -13.43
C GLU A 99 -15.35 -9.22 -13.36
N SER A 100 -15.08 -8.15 -12.63
CA SER A 100 -13.74 -7.63 -12.33
C SER A 100 -13.74 -6.89 -11.00
N TYR A 101 -12.56 -6.46 -10.59
CA TYR A 101 -12.40 -5.54 -9.48
C TYR A 101 -11.18 -4.64 -9.67
N ILE A 102 -11.19 -3.50 -9.00
CA ILE A 102 -10.03 -2.65 -8.78
C ILE A 102 -9.58 -2.74 -7.32
N THR A 103 -8.33 -2.39 -7.04
CA THR A 103 -7.82 -2.32 -5.66
C THR A 103 -7.47 -0.89 -5.29
N ALA A 104 -7.72 -0.52 -4.04
CA ALA A 104 -7.17 0.70 -3.46
C ALA A 104 -5.81 0.41 -2.84
N SER A 105 -4.86 1.31 -3.05
CA SER A 105 -3.56 1.31 -2.40
C SER A 105 -3.36 2.66 -1.75
N TYR A 106 -3.34 2.70 -0.41
CA TYR A 106 -3.32 3.94 0.35
C TYR A 106 -2.57 3.76 1.67
N CYS A 107 -2.32 4.88 2.34
CA CYS A 107 -1.66 4.88 3.64
C CYS A 107 -2.69 4.88 4.76
N TRP A 108 -2.75 3.81 5.55
CA TRP A 108 -3.63 3.74 6.72
C TRP A 108 -3.44 4.93 7.64
N SER A 109 -4.52 5.63 7.94
CA SER A 109 -4.57 6.78 8.86
C SER A 109 -4.23 6.35 10.28
N SER A 110 -3.29 7.05 10.93
CA SER A 110 -3.14 6.89 12.37
C SER A 110 -4.30 7.61 13.05
N PRO A 111 -4.86 7.09 14.16
CA PRO A 111 -5.98 7.73 14.85
C PRO A 111 -5.72 9.20 15.22
N LYS A 112 -4.46 9.58 15.47
CA LYS A 112 -4.06 10.97 15.75
C LYS A 112 -4.23 11.94 14.58
N SER A 113 -4.40 11.43 13.36
CA SER A 113 -4.71 12.24 12.18
C SER A 113 -6.21 12.53 12.05
N GLU A 114 -7.07 11.86 12.83
CA GLU A 114 -8.52 12.05 12.77
C GLU A 114 -8.96 13.39 13.37
N ASP A 115 -8.17 13.96 14.30
CA ASP A 115 -8.36 15.31 14.85
C ASP A 115 -8.42 16.41 13.77
N LEU A 116 -7.88 16.13 12.57
CA LEU A 116 -7.89 17.08 11.46
C LEU A 116 -9.19 17.06 10.63
N LEU A 117 -10.02 16.03 10.76
CA LEU A 117 -11.33 15.92 10.10
C LEU A 117 -12.50 16.17 11.06
N ASP A 118 -12.26 16.16 12.37
CA ASP A 118 -13.26 16.38 13.41
C ASP A 118 -13.58 17.85 13.72
N ASP A 119 -12.82 18.81 13.17
CA ASP A 119 -13.19 20.24 13.26
C ASP A 119 -14.49 20.60 12.49
N LEU A 120 -15.12 19.62 11.83
CA LEU A 120 -16.44 19.76 11.19
C LEU A 120 -17.56 18.99 11.92
N SER A 121 -17.32 18.38 13.09
CA SER A 121 -18.34 17.56 13.79
C SER A 121 -18.96 18.26 15.00
N VAL A 122 -19.62 19.40 14.77
CA VAL A 122 -20.69 19.85 15.67
C VAL A 122 -22.02 19.29 15.14
N SER A 123 -22.58 18.30 15.84
CA SER A 123 -23.98 17.83 15.75
C SER A 123 -24.38 16.76 14.70
N GLU A 124 -23.70 15.61 14.64
CA GLU A 124 -24.31 14.39 14.06
C GLU A 124 -24.33 13.23 15.08
N GLN A 125 -25.17 13.38 16.12
CA GLN A 125 -25.69 12.24 16.90
C GLN A 125 -26.98 11.71 16.25
N ILE A 126 -26.98 11.52 14.93
CA ILE A 126 -28.09 10.85 14.26
C ILE A 126 -27.99 9.36 14.62
N GLU A 127 -29.09 8.77 15.11
CA GLU A 127 -29.22 7.33 15.35
C GLU A 127 -28.86 6.57 14.07
N MET A 128 -27.64 6.08 14.04
CA MET A 128 -27.06 5.45 12.87
C MET A 128 -27.48 3.98 12.77
N PRO A 129 -27.69 3.45 11.55
CA PRO A 129 -27.87 2.01 11.37
C PRO A 129 -26.68 1.26 11.97
N ILE A 130 -26.99 0.26 12.79
CA ILE A 130 -26.04 -0.54 13.60
C ILE A 130 -24.95 -1.25 12.74
N GLN A 131 -25.05 -1.21 11.40
CA GLN A 131 -24.19 -1.94 10.47
C GLN A 131 -23.66 -1.05 9.33
N SER A 132 -22.88 -0.02 9.65
CA SER A 132 -22.14 0.78 8.67
C SER A 132 -20.64 0.79 8.97
N HIS A 133 -19.83 0.74 7.92
CA HIS A 133 -18.36 0.82 8.01
C HIS A 133 -17.88 2.21 7.63
N ARG A 134 -16.90 2.73 8.37
CA ARG A 134 -16.21 3.99 8.03
C ARG A 134 -15.27 3.74 6.87
N LEU A 135 -15.31 4.62 5.86
CA LEU A 135 -14.35 4.56 4.76
C LEU A 135 -12.97 5.00 5.25
N PRO A 136 -11.88 4.32 4.86
CA PRO A 136 -10.54 4.56 5.43
C PRO A 136 -9.80 5.73 4.78
N VAL A 137 -10.39 6.37 3.78
CA VAL A 137 -9.90 7.56 3.10
C VAL A 137 -10.97 8.65 3.14
N SER A 138 -10.62 9.88 2.76
CA SER A 138 -11.60 10.96 2.74
C SER A 138 -12.79 10.64 1.82
N PRO A 139 -13.97 11.23 2.07
CA PRO A 139 -15.15 11.02 1.23
C PRO A 139 -14.88 11.34 -0.25
N LEU A 140 -14.06 12.37 -0.50
CA LEU A 140 -13.61 12.78 -1.83
C LEU A 140 -12.86 11.67 -2.55
N LEU A 141 -11.83 11.12 -1.89
CA LEU A 141 -11.01 10.03 -2.43
C LEU A 141 -11.81 8.74 -2.57
N SER A 142 -12.74 8.46 -1.65
CA SER A 142 -13.63 7.30 -1.75
C SER A 142 -14.53 7.39 -2.98
N GLN A 143 -15.06 8.58 -3.26
CA GLN A 143 -15.89 8.78 -4.43
C GLN A 143 -15.08 8.74 -5.72
N ALA A 144 -13.89 9.35 -5.75
CA ALA A 144 -12.97 9.23 -6.88
C ALA A 144 -12.65 7.76 -7.17
N LEU A 145 -12.33 6.98 -6.12
CA LEU A 145 -12.08 5.54 -6.24
C LEU A 145 -13.28 4.78 -6.82
N LEU A 146 -14.50 5.06 -6.36
CA LEU A 146 -15.72 4.45 -6.92
C LEU A 146 -15.97 4.89 -8.37
N GLY A 147 -15.57 6.11 -8.73
CA GLY A 147 -15.65 6.63 -10.10
C GLY A 147 -14.66 5.98 -11.09
N GLU A 148 -13.58 5.38 -10.59
CA GLU A 148 -12.61 4.63 -11.42
C GLU A 148 -13.14 3.25 -11.89
N LYS A 149 -14.32 2.83 -11.41
CA LYS A 149 -15.01 1.63 -11.91
C LYS A 149 -15.36 1.81 -13.38
N SER A 150 -14.99 0.84 -14.21
CA SER A 150 -15.34 0.84 -15.63
C SER A 150 -16.80 0.44 -15.90
N PHE A 151 -17.43 -0.26 -14.96
CA PHE A 151 -18.83 -0.70 -15.07
C PHE A 151 -19.46 -0.97 -13.68
N PRO A 152 -20.80 -1.02 -13.55
CA PRO A 152 -21.47 -1.15 -12.26
C PRO A 152 -21.09 -2.40 -11.46
N LEU A 153 -20.90 -3.53 -12.12
CA LEU A 153 -20.54 -4.82 -11.50
C LEU A 153 -19.04 -5.00 -11.21
N GLU A 154 -18.25 -3.93 -11.31
CA GLU A 154 -16.86 -3.96 -10.89
C GLU A 154 -16.75 -3.70 -9.39
N GLY A 155 -16.20 -4.65 -8.63
CA GLY A 155 -15.99 -4.47 -7.21
C GLY A 155 -14.77 -3.60 -6.89
N VAL A 156 -14.71 -3.07 -5.67
CA VAL A 156 -13.54 -2.36 -5.15
C VAL A 156 -13.00 -3.13 -3.96
N TRP A 157 -11.72 -3.49 -4.00
CA TRP A 157 -11.04 -4.12 -2.88
C TRP A 157 -10.26 -3.08 -2.08
N ILE A 158 -10.63 -2.91 -0.82
CA ILE A 158 -9.97 -2.02 0.14
C ILE A 158 -9.60 -2.88 1.34
N ASP A 159 -8.30 -3.07 1.59
CA ASP A 159 -7.79 -3.99 2.61
C ASP A 159 -8.48 -3.82 4.00
N GLN A 160 -8.63 -2.60 4.49
CA GLN A 160 -9.23 -2.31 5.79
C GLN A 160 -10.73 -2.64 5.88
N LEU A 161 -11.43 -2.72 4.75
CA LEU A 161 -12.87 -3.05 4.70
C LEU A 161 -13.13 -4.49 4.28
N CYS A 162 -12.35 -4.99 3.34
CA CYS A 162 -12.56 -6.29 2.72
C CYS A 162 -11.96 -7.44 3.54
N ILE A 163 -11.01 -7.13 4.42
CA ILE A 163 -10.42 -8.07 5.38
C ILE A 163 -11.03 -7.81 6.76
N ASP A 164 -11.51 -8.85 7.40
CA ASP A 164 -11.87 -8.84 8.81
C ASP A 164 -10.62 -8.63 9.67
N GLN A 165 -10.45 -7.38 10.14
CA GLN A 165 -9.27 -6.97 10.89
C GLN A 165 -9.19 -7.61 12.28
N ASP A 166 -10.32 -8.09 12.79
CA ASP A 166 -10.42 -8.75 14.09
C ASP A 166 -10.20 -10.26 13.99
N SER A 167 -10.05 -10.80 12.77
CA SER A 167 -9.70 -12.19 12.50
C SER A 167 -8.22 -12.34 12.10
N PRO A 168 -7.32 -12.76 13.02
CA PRO A 168 -5.91 -12.93 12.71
C PRO A 168 -5.67 -13.95 11.61
N THR A 169 -6.50 -15.01 11.55
CA THR A 169 -6.45 -16.04 10.52
C THR A 169 -6.77 -15.45 9.15
N GLU A 170 -7.84 -14.66 9.06
CA GLU A 170 -8.21 -14.04 7.79
C GLU A 170 -7.16 -13.01 7.35
N LYS A 171 -6.69 -12.17 8.27
CA LYS A 171 -5.63 -11.21 8.01
C LYS A 171 -4.35 -11.90 7.52
N ASP A 172 -3.96 -13.00 8.15
CA ASP A 172 -2.81 -13.79 7.72
C ASP A 172 -2.99 -14.29 6.27
N ILE A 173 -4.15 -14.86 5.95
CA ILE A 173 -4.46 -15.33 4.59
C ILE A 173 -4.41 -14.17 3.60
N ALA A 174 -5.09 -13.06 3.91
CA ALA A 174 -5.23 -11.92 3.00
C ALA A 174 -3.92 -11.17 2.78
N VAL A 175 -3.14 -10.89 3.83
CA VAL A 175 -1.84 -10.21 3.70
C VAL A 175 -0.84 -11.09 2.97
N ASN A 176 -0.86 -12.40 3.24
CA ASN A 176 -0.05 -13.32 2.45
C ASN A 176 -0.55 -13.35 1.01
N ALA A 177 -1.86 -13.31 0.73
CA ALA A 177 -2.42 -13.29 -0.63
C ALA A 177 -2.29 -11.94 -1.37
N MET A 178 -1.86 -10.87 -0.69
CA MET A 178 -1.98 -9.50 -1.17
C MET A 178 -1.38 -9.29 -2.56
N ASN A 179 -0.19 -9.84 -2.80
CA ASN A 179 0.47 -9.73 -4.13
C ASN A 179 -0.32 -10.38 -5.27
N LEU A 180 -1.17 -11.38 -5.00
CA LEU A 180 -2.06 -11.99 -5.98
C LEU A 180 -3.31 -11.13 -6.16
N ILE A 181 -3.86 -10.61 -5.07
CA ILE A 181 -5.02 -9.72 -5.10
C ILE A 181 -4.72 -8.47 -5.95
N TYR A 182 -3.57 -7.82 -5.73
CA TYR A 182 -3.17 -6.66 -6.53
C TYR A 182 -2.88 -7.00 -8.00
N LYS A 183 -2.31 -8.18 -8.29
CA LYS A 183 -2.01 -8.61 -9.66
C LYS A 183 -3.23 -9.05 -10.46
N SER A 184 -4.23 -9.59 -9.80
CA SER A 184 -5.49 -10.01 -10.43
C SER A 184 -6.47 -8.85 -10.63
N ALA A 185 -6.29 -7.73 -9.91
CA ALA A 185 -7.09 -6.54 -10.10
C ALA A 185 -6.92 -5.98 -11.51
N ARG A 186 -7.98 -5.38 -12.06
CA ARG A 186 -7.91 -4.67 -13.35
C ARG A 186 -6.95 -3.49 -13.22
N ASN A 187 -7.18 -2.64 -12.22
CA ASN A 187 -6.36 -1.48 -11.89
C ASN A 187 -6.04 -1.48 -10.40
N VAL A 188 -4.86 -0.96 -10.08
CA VAL A 188 -4.46 -0.58 -8.72
C VAL A 188 -4.52 0.93 -8.63
N ILE A 189 -5.49 1.46 -7.88
CA ILE A 189 -5.67 2.89 -7.69
C ILE A 189 -4.86 3.33 -6.47
N VAL A 190 -3.83 4.13 -6.71
CA VAL A 190 -2.98 4.70 -5.66
C VAL A 190 -3.64 5.99 -5.15
N LEU A 191 -4.06 5.98 -3.89
CA LEU A 191 -4.69 7.12 -3.25
C LEU A 191 -3.66 7.84 -2.38
N PHE A 192 -3.37 9.09 -2.74
CA PHE A 192 -2.58 9.97 -1.91
C PHE A 192 -3.50 10.70 -0.95
N ASP A 193 -3.17 10.59 0.34
CA ASP A 193 -3.89 11.25 1.42
C ASP A 193 -3.95 12.76 1.19
N ASP A 194 -5.01 13.38 1.72
CA ASP A 194 -5.26 14.81 1.54
C ASP A 194 -4.16 15.64 2.21
N ILE A 195 -3.73 16.69 1.51
CA ILE A 195 -2.84 17.70 2.08
C ILE A 195 -3.64 18.97 2.37
N LYS A 196 -3.50 19.51 3.57
CA LYS A 196 -4.15 20.77 3.94
C LYS A 196 -3.43 21.95 3.31
N VAL A 197 -4.08 22.57 2.33
CA VAL A 197 -3.60 23.80 1.69
C VAL A 197 -4.37 25.01 2.21
N THR A 198 -3.69 26.15 2.28
CA THR A 198 -4.29 27.45 2.54
C THR A 198 -4.85 28.03 1.24
N VAL A 199 -5.78 28.97 1.35
CA VAL A 199 -6.34 29.68 0.16
C VAL A 199 -5.21 30.32 -0.66
N ALA A 200 -4.22 30.94 -0.01
CA ALA A 200 -3.08 31.53 -0.71
C ALA A 200 -2.22 30.50 -1.46
N GLU A 201 -2.02 29.30 -0.91
CA GLU A 201 -1.33 28.22 -1.63
C GLU A 201 -2.16 27.70 -2.80
N GLN A 202 -3.47 27.58 -2.64
CA GLN A 202 -4.38 27.17 -3.71
C GLN A 202 -4.38 28.17 -4.88
N ASP A 203 -4.53 29.47 -4.59
CA ASP A 203 -4.50 30.54 -5.59
C ASP A 203 -3.14 30.58 -6.30
N PHE A 204 -2.05 30.43 -5.55
CA PHE A 204 -0.71 30.36 -6.13
C PHE A 204 -0.58 29.16 -7.08
N LEU A 205 -1.03 27.96 -6.68
CA LEU A 205 -0.95 26.77 -7.52
C LEU A 205 -1.81 26.87 -8.78
N ALA A 206 -2.99 27.48 -8.67
CA ALA A 206 -3.83 27.75 -9.84
C ALA A 206 -3.09 28.62 -10.85
N SER A 207 -2.41 29.68 -10.40
CA SER A 207 -1.59 30.53 -11.27
C SER A 207 -0.35 29.81 -11.82
N TYR A 208 0.33 29.05 -10.97
CA TYR A 208 1.53 28.28 -11.32
C TYR A 208 1.23 27.24 -12.41
N ASN A 209 0.10 26.53 -12.32
CA ASN A 209 -0.31 25.55 -13.31
C ASN A 209 -0.55 26.19 -14.67
N VAL A 210 -1.17 27.37 -14.74
CA VAL A 210 -1.36 28.09 -16.00
C VAL A 210 -0.02 28.47 -16.64
N ASP A 211 0.94 28.94 -15.84
CA ASP A 211 2.28 29.26 -16.34
C ASP A 211 3.04 28.02 -16.82
N PHE A 212 2.89 26.90 -16.11
CA PHE A 212 3.50 25.62 -16.47
C PHE A 212 2.90 25.01 -17.74
N GLU A 213 1.57 25.02 -17.88
CA GLU A 213 0.87 24.52 -19.09
C GLU A 213 1.27 25.33 -20.34
N ARG A 214 1.32 26.66 -20.21
CA ARG A 214 1.80 27.54 -21.31
C ARG A 214 3.24 27.23 -21.71
N PHE A 215 4.05 26.77 -20.76
CA PHE A 215 5.43 26.41 -21.00
C PHE A 215 5.56 25.08 -21.78
N GLU A 216 4.78 24.05 -21.42
CA GLU A 216 4.79 22.73 -22.08
C GLU A 216 4.34 22.80 -23.56
N ASP A 217 3.39 23.68 -23.88
CA ASP A 217 2.88 23.86 -25.24
C ASP A 217 3.91 24.46 -26.24
N ASN A 218 5.11 24.85 -25.78
CA ASN A 218 6.14 25.44 -26.63
C ASN A 218 7.32 24.46 -26.86
N PRO A 219 7.41 23.79 -28.02
CA PRO A 219 8.43 22.78 -28.30
C PRO A 219 9.87 23.31 -28.36
N GLY A 220 10.08 24.64 -28.33
CA GLY A 220 11.41 25.26 -28.24
C GLY A 220 11.94 25.43 -26.82
N ASN A 221 11.13 25.13 -25.80
CA ASN A 221 11.47 25.34 -24.41
C ASN A 221 12.30 24.15 -23.85
N LEU A 222 13.62 24.25 -23.95
CA LEU A 222 14.55 23.24 -23.41
C LEU A 222 14.69 23.27 -21.87
N TYR A 223 14.15 24.29 -21.18
CA TYR A 223 14.47 24.59 -19.78
C TYR A 223 13.24 24.87 -18.93
N GLN A 224 13.03 24.13 -17.84
CA GLN A 224 11.91 24.32 -16.90
C GLN A 224 11.60 25.81 -16.61
N PRO A 225 10.32 26.20 -16.49
CA PRO A 225 9.87 27.61 -16.51
C PRO A 225 10.51 28.52 -15.46
N HIS A 226 11.17 27.96 -14.45
CA HIS A 226 11.79 28.70 -13.36
C HIS A 226 13.23 28.26 -13.02
N GLY A 227 13.90 27.49 -13.89
CA GLY A 227 15.21 26.90 -13.61
C GLY A 227 16.35 27.90 -13.42
N TYR A 228 16.24 29.11 -13.99
CA TYR A 228 17.28 30.14 -13.96
C TYR A 228 17.01 31.32 -13.02
N ASN A 229 15.94 31.25 -12.23
CA ASN A 229 15.61 32.35 -11.34
C ASN A 229 16.71 32.53 -10.28
N GLN A 230 17.10 33.78 -10.06
CA GLN A 230 18.05 34.18 -9.02
C GLN A 230 17.35 35.19 -8.09
N PRO A 231 17.02 34.82 -6.84
CA PRO A 231 17.31 33.53 -6.19
C PRO A 231 16.48 32.36 -6.76
N PRO A 232 16.86 31.10 -6.47
CA PRO A 232 16.10 29.91 -6.88
C PRO A 232 14.61 30.05 -6.59
N PHE A 233 13.75 29.55 -7.48
CA PHE A 233 12.30 29.82 -7.45
C PHE A 233 11.62 29.53 -6.11
N MET A 234 11.94 28.39 -5.47
CA MET A 234 11.39 28.05 -4.14
C MET A 234 11.81 29.07 -3.06
N LYS A 235 13.01 29.65 -3.17
CA LYS A 235 13.48 30.68 -2.24
C LYS A 235 12.80 32.03 -2.49
N ALA A 236 12.51 32.35 -3.76
CA ALA A 236 11.77 33.55 -4.13
C ALA A 236 10.28 33.48 -3.76
N ASN A 237 9.71 32.27 -3.71
CA ASN A 237 8.27 32.04 -3.52
C ASN A 237 8.00 31.21 -2.26
N PRO A 238 7.93 31.85 -1.07
CA PRO A 238 7.72 31.12 0.19
C PRO A 238 6.38 30.36 0.26
N ILE A 239 5.35 30.82 -0.46
CA ILE A 239 4.06 30.13 -0.57
C ILE A 239 4.25 28.76 -1.23
N PHE A 240 4.93 28.72 -2.38
CA PHE A 240 5.24 27.48 -3.08
C PHE A 240 6.13 26.56 -2.25
N HIS A 241 7.15 27.11 -1.60
CA HIS A 241 8.03 26.35 -0.72
C HIS A 241 7.27 25.70 0.44
N ASN A 242 6.38 26.43 1.12
CA ASN A 242 5.57 25.88 2.20
C ASN A 242 4.63 24.78 1.73
N PHE A 243 3.98 24.97 0.58
CA PHE A 243 3.18 23.94 -0.06
C PHE A 243 4.02 22.69 -0.38
N PHE A 244 5.19 22.88 -0.97
CA PHE A 244 6.10 21.78 -1.29
C PHE A 244 6.55 21.02 -0.05
N LEU A 245 6.85 21.73 1.05
CA LEU A 245 7.15 21.11 2.35
C LEU A 245 5.99 20.26 2.87
N LYS A 246 4.74 20.64 2.61
CA LYS A 246 3.56 19.82 2.96
C LYS A 246 3.46 18.55 2.11
N ILE A 247 3.74 18.64 0.81
CA ILE A 247 3.80 17.46 -0.07
C ILE A 247 4.86 16.48 0.43
N ILE A 248 6.11 16.92 0.58
CA ILE A 248 7.19 16.01 1.01
C ILE A 248 7.03 15.55 2.47
N GLY A 249 6.32 16.36 3.26
CA GLY A 249 5.92 16.05 4.63
C GLY A 249 4.80 15.02 4.72
N ALA A 250 4.03 14.83 3.63
CA ALA A 250 2.89 13.94 3.56
C ALA A 250 3.32 12.48 3.75
N ARG A 251 2.41 11.70 4.33
CA ARG A 251 2.70 10.32 4.76
C ARG A 251 3.05 9.42 3.57
N TRP A 252 2.34 9.60 2.46
CA TRP A 252 2.56 8.84 1.24
C TRP A 252 3.93 9.13 0.61
N PHE A 253 4.44 10.36 0.72
CA PHE A 253 5.75 10.73 0.24
C PHE A 253 6.85 10.11 1.11
N LYS A 254 6.74 10.25 2.45
CA LYS A 254 7.69 9.66 3.41
C LYS A 254 7.79 8.14 3.31
N ARG A 255 6.69 7.47 2.97
CA ARG A 255 6.63 6.01 2.90
C ARG A 255 7.31 5.40 1.67
N LEU A 256 7.88 6.19 0.76
CA LEU A 256 8.36 5.71 -0.56
C LEU A 256 7.31 4.83 -1.25
N PHE A 257 6.02 5.13 -1.00
CA PHE A 257 4.90 4.24 -1.32
C PHE A 257 4.81 3.98 -2.83
N LEU A 258 5.16 5.01 -3.60
CA LEU A 258 5.33 4.97 -5.05
C LEU A 258 6.29 3.86 -5.51
N THR A 259 7.42 3.67 -4.84
CA THR A 259 8.41 2.65 -5.21
C THR A 259 7.86 1.22 -5.06
N HIS A 260 7.13 0.97 -3.97
CA HIS A 260 6.49 -0.32 -3.73
C HIS A 260 5.40 -0.60 -4.76
N MET A 261 4.59 0.40 -5.11
CA MET A 261 3.54 0.26 -6.11
C MET A 261 4.10 -0.02 -7.51
N VAL A 262 5.14 0.71 -7.94
CA VAL A 262 5.81 0.45 -9.21
C VAL A 262 6.43 -0.95 -9.25
N ALA A 263 6.88 -1.49 -8.11
CA ALA A 263 7.42 -2.85 -8.04
C ALA A 263 6.34 -3.95 -8.10
N LEU A 264 5.13 -3.67 -7.60
CA LEU A 264 4.00 -4.61 -7.60
C LEU A 264 3.19 -4.57 -8.89
N ALA A 265 3.02 -3.38 -9.48
CA ALA A 265 2.35 -3.19 -10.76
C ALA A 265 3.25 -3.71 -11.89
N VAL A 266 2.75 -4.64 -12.70
CA VAL A 266 3.43 -5.07 -13.93
C VAL A 266 3.56 -3.84 -14.84
N PRO A 267 4.72 -3.57 -15.48
CA PRO A 267 4.99 -2.30 -16.18
C PRO A 267 4.05 -1.95 -17.34
N SER A 268 3.20 -2.85 -17.80
CA SER A 268 2.53 -2.72 -19.08
C SER A 268 1.35 -1.74 -19.12
N GLN A 269 0.81 -1.29 -17.97
CA GLN A 269 -0.40 -0.44 -17.97
C GLN A 269 -0.45 0.62 -16.85
N LEU A 270 0.68 1.20 -16.46
CA LEU A 270 0.63 2.48 -15.76
C LEU A 270 0.15 3.57 -16.74
N SER A 271 -1.17 3.71 -16.94
CA SER A 271 -1.73 4.88 -17.64
C SER A 271 -1.67 6.11 -16.72
N ASN A 272 -0.46 6.44 -16.26
CA ASN A 272 -0.19 7.58 -15.40
C ASN A 272 -0.08 8.81 -16.29
N GLN A 273 -1.17 9.54 -16.50
CA GLN A 273 -1.14 10.85 -17.16
C GLN A 273 -1.23 12.03 -16.19
N HIS A 274 -1.78 11.86 -14.99
CA HIS A 274 -1.90 12.95 -14.01
C HIS A 274 -0.73 13.03 -13.02
N ILE A 275 -0.07 11.88 -12.77
CA ILE A 275 1.10 11.82 -11.88
C ILE A 275 2.39 12.13 -12.64
N ARG A 276 2.38 12.02 -13.98
CA ARG A 276 3.57 12.13 -14.82
C ARG A 276 4.22 13.51 -14.74
N SER A 277 3.47 14.61 -14.76
CA SER A 277 4.07 15.95 -14.60
C SER A 277 4.74 16.16 -13.23
N LEU A 278 4.19 15.57 -12.17
CA LEU A 278 4.77 15.63 -10.82
C LEU A 278 5.96 14.66 -10.68
N LEU A 279 5.89 13.46 -11.27
CA LEU A 279 6.97 12.47 -11.28
C LEU A 279 8.00 12.66 -12.40
N GLU A 280 7.80 13.49 -13.42
CA GLU A 280 8.84 13.83 -14.38
C GLU A 280 9.70 14.95 -13.79
N VAL A 281 9.07 15.94 -13.12
CA VAL A 281 9.80 17.00 -12.40
C VAL A 281 10.60 16.44 -11.22
N PHE A 282 10.09 15.44 -10.49
CA PHE A 282 10.75 14.89 -9.29
C PHE A 282 11.22 13.44 -9.41
N GLY A 283 10.63 12.67 -10.32
CA GLY A 283 10.76 11.23 -10.37
C GLY A 283 11.64 10.72 -11.51
N ASP A 284 12.04 11.51 -12.51
CA ASP A 284 13.00 11.02 -13.53
C ASP A 284 14.33 10.64 -12.86
N THR A 285 14.86 11.43 -11.93
CA THR A 285 16.05 11.05 -11.14
C THR A 285 15.81 9.84 -10.22
N ILE A 286 14.57 9.63 -9.75
CA ILE A 286 14.20 8.47 -8.92
C ILE A 286 14.04 7.22 -9.79
N LEU A 287 13.40 7.33 -10.95
CA LEU A 287 13.14 6.26 -11.90
C LEU A 287 14.40 5.86 -12.65
N GLU A 288 15.30 6.78 -12.99
CA GLU A 288 16.61 6.52 -13.59
C GLU A 288 17.51 5.76 -12.60
N LYS A 289 17.46 6.13 -11.30
CA LYS A 289 18.10 5.35 -10.22
C LYS A 289 17.45 3.99 -9.97
N LEU A 290 16.15 3.84 -10.27
CA LEU A 290 15.41 2.58 -10.08
C LEU A 290 15.47 1.65 -11.31
N SER A 291 15.75 2.17 -12.51
CA SER A 291 15.76 1.43 -13.77
C SER A 291 17.16 0.99 -14.20
N ALA A 292 18.21 1.69 -13.76
CA ALA A 292 19.59 1.35 -14.10
C ALA A 292 20.13 0.04 -13.47
N ASP A 293 19.42 -0.57 -12.50
CA ASP A 293 19.97 -1.67 -11.68
C ASP A 293 18.96 -2.84 -11.47
N ILE A 294 18.35 -3.30 -12.56
CA ILE A 294 17.45 -4.47 -12.55
C ILE A 294 18.23 -5.80 -12.41
N ALA A 295 19.56 -5.77 -12.43
CA ALA A 295 20.42 -6.92 -12.20
C ALA A 295 20.51 -7.23 -10.69
N ILE A 296 19.68 -8.17 -10.24
CA ILE A 296 19.65 -8.75 -8.87
C ILE A 296 19.29 -7.69 -7.81
N ARG A 297 17.99 -7.42 -7.64
CA ARG A 297 17.53 -6.71 -6.43
C ARG A 297 17.90 -7.55 -5.21
N SER A 298 18.90 -7.06 -4.46
CA SER A 298 19.25 -7.57 -3.14
C SER A 298 17.99 -7.72 -2.27
N CYS A 299 17.79 -8.89 -1.68
CA CYS A 299 16.74 -9.13 -0.70
C CYS A 299 16.86 -8.12 0.44
N LEU A 300 18.09 -7.83 0.90
CA LEU A 300 18.28 -6.86 1.97
C LEU A 300 17.86 -5.46 1.54
N ARG A 301 18.20 -5.03 0.31
CA ARG A 301 17.72 -3.73 -0.18
C ARG A 301 16.19 -3.66 -0.15
N THR A 302 15.53 -4.72 -0.58
CA THR A 302 14.06 -4.84 -0.51
C THR A 302 13.55 -4.75 0.94
N PHE A 303 14.21 -5.41 1.89
CA PHE A 303 13.87 -5.33 3.30
C PHE A 303 14.03 -3.91 3.84
N ILE A 304 15.19 -3.27 3.62
CA ILE A 304 15.46 -1.89 4.06
C ILE A 304 14.42 -0.94 3.48
N ASP A 305 14.21 -1.00 2.17
CA ASP A 305 13.24 -0.15 1.48
C ASP A 305 11.81 -0.39 1.99
N THR A 306 11.48 -1.59 2.46
CA THR A 306 10.18 -1.92 3.07
C THR A 306 10.09 -1.44 4.52
N PHE A 307 11.16 -1.58 5.30
CA PHE A 307 11.16 -1.22 6.73
C PHE A 307 11.25 0.28 6.97
N LEU A 308 11.86 1.02 6.04
CA LEU A 308 11.81 2.49 5.97
C LEU A 308 10.39 3.01 5.69
N GLN A 309 9.53 2.21 5.05
CA GLN A 309 8.12 2.56 4.91
C GLN A 309 7.47 2.50 6.29
N SER A 310 6.62 3.46 6.63
CA SER A 310 5.74 3.30 7.78
C SER A 310 4.61 2.33 7.39
N ALA A 311 4.40 1.29 8.19
CA ALA A 311 3.19 0.47 8.14
C ALA A 311 2.30 0.87 9.32
N GLY A 312 0.98 0.87 9.12
CA GLY A 312 0.03 1.35 10.13
C GLY A 312 -0.23 0.35 11.26
N GLY A 313 -0.12 -0.95 10.96
CA GLY A 313 -0.64 -2.01 11.82
C GLY A 313 -2.16 -1.90 12.01
N ASN A 314 -2.76 -2.86 12.72
CA ASN A 314 -4.18 -2.83 13.04
C ASN A 314 -4.50 -1.67 14.02
N PRO A 315 -5.36 -0.70 13.62
CA PRO A 315 -5.68 0.46 14.43
C PRO A 315 -6.49 0.14 15.69
N THR A 316 -7.06 -1.07 15.82
CA THR A 316 -7.78 -1.51 17.03
C THR A 316 -6.84 -1.95 18.15
N LEU A 317 -5.56 -2.21 17.83
CA LEU A 317 -4.55 -2.64 18.80
C LEU A 317 -3.97 -1.45 19.59
N ASP A 318 -3.48 -1.71 20.79
CA ASP A 318 -2.69 -0.72 21.54
C ASP A 318 -1.41 -0.33 20.79
N PRO A 319 -0.78 0.82 21.10
CA PRO A 319 0.34 1.33 20.31
C PRO A 319 1.52 0.35 20.14
N VAL A 320 1.85 -0.43 21.16
CA VAL A 320 2.98 -1.37 21.14
C VAL A 320 2.64 -2.59 20.28
N ALA A 321 1.48 -3.19 20.51
CA ALA A 321 1.03 -4.33 19.71
C ALA A 321 0.80 -3.97 18.24
N ARG A 322 0.33 -2.73 17.98
CA ARG A 322 0.19 -2.18 16.63
C ARG A 322 1.52 -2.04 15.92
N GLU A 323 2.57 -1.61 16.62
CA GLU A 323 3.92 -1.53 16.06
C GLU A 323 4.46 -2.93 15.70
N HIS A 324 4.26 -3.93 16.55
CA HIS A 324 4.63 -5.32 16.25
C HIS A 324 3.89 -5.89 15.04
N ASP A 325 2.58 -5.66 14.96
CA ASP A 325 1.75 -6.04 13.82
C ASP A 325 2.20 -5.32 12.53
N ALA A 326 2.52 -4.02 12.62
CA ALA A 326 3.09 -3.26 11.51
C ALA A 326 4.44 -3.83 11.03
N ASN A 327 5.30 -4.28 11.94
CA ASN A 327 6.58 -4.91 11.59
C ASN A 327 6.40 -6.27 10.92
N LEU A 328 5.39 -7.06 11.33
CA LEU A 328 5.03 -8.31 10.65
C LEU A 328 4.43 -8.07 9.26
N ASP A 329 3.61 -7.03 9.10
CA ASP A 329 3.09 -6.61 7.79
C ASP A 329 4.25 -6.26 6.85
N LYS A 330 5.22 -5.44 7.31
CA LYS A 330 6.43 -5.10 6.56
C LYS A 330 7.25 -6.33 6.18
N LEU A 331 7.44 -7.26 7.11
CA LEU A 331 8.19 -8.50 6.84
C LEU A 331 7.48 -9.35 5.76
N SER A 332 6.15 -9.50 5.86
CA SER A 332 5.36 -10.23 4.85
C SER A 332 5.42 -9.55 3.48
N ILE A 333 5.35 -8.21 3.44
CA ILE A 333 5.52 -7.41 2.22
C ILE A 333 6.88 -7.65 1.58
N ALA A 334 7.97 -7.58 2.37
CA ALA A 334 9.33 -7.79 1.87
C ALA A 334 9.47 -9.19 1.24
N ILE A 335 8.95 -10.21 1.90
CA ILE A 335 8.97 -11.60 1.43
C ILE A 335 8.15 -11.80 0.16
N ASN A 336 6.96 -11.19 0.10
CA ASN A 336 6.12 -11.18 -1.10
C ASN A 336 6.82 -10.49 -2.28
N THR A 337 7.63 -9.48 -2.01
CA THR A 337 8.35 -8.68 -3.03
C THR A 337 9.53 -9.45 -3.62
N ILE A 338 10.28 -10.21 -2.82
CA ILE A 338 11.39 -11.05 -3.29
C ILE A 338 10.94 -12.36 -3.96
N LYS A 339 9.63 -12.64 -3.99
CA LYS A 339 8.99 -13.74 -4.74
C LYS A 339 9.46 -15.17 -4.35
N ILE A 340 10.00 -15.38 -3.15
CA ILE A 340 10.48 -16.70 -2.69
C ILE A 340 9.36 -17.66 -2.23
N ARG A 341 8.08 -17.25 -2.36
CA ARG A 341 6.86 -18.06 -2.09
C ARG A 341 6.76 -18.63 -0.67
N LEU A 342 7.38 -17.96 0.28
CA LEU A 342 7.16 -18.16 1.69
C LEU A 342 6.20 -17.09 2.23
N SER A 343 5.68 -17.33 3.42
CA SER A 343 4.81 -16.43 4.16
C SER A 343 5.22 -16.41 5.62
N VAL A 344 4.99 -15.28 6.28
CA VAL A 344 5.20 -15.16 7.73
C VAL A 344 3.97 -15.70 8.43
N THR A 345 4.15 -16.53 9.44
CA THR A 345 3.07 -16.98 10.32
C THR A 345 2.82 -15.94 11.39
N ARG A 346 1.55 -15.56 11.58
CA ARG A 346 1.13 -14.67 12.69
C ARG A 346 0.71 -15.40 13.96
N ALA A 347 0.51 -16.72 13.89
CA ALA A 347 0.12 -17.53 15.04
C ALA A 347 1.31 -17.76 15.99
N ILE A 348 1.10 -17.61 17.30
CA ILE A 348 2.02 -18.22 18.29
C ILE A 348 1.75 -19.72 18.27
N SER A 349 2.83 -20.50 18.21
CA SER A 349 2.84 -21.97 18.24
C SER A 349 2.28 -22.61 19.52
N GLY A 350 1.70 -21.84 20.45
CA GLY A 350 1.05 -22.36 21.64
C GLY A 350 -0.46 -22.16 21.48
N GLY A 351 -1.22 -23.26 21.43
CA GLY A 351 -2.68 -23.30 21.22
C GLY A 351 -3.57 -22.58 22.26
N GLN A 352 -3.11 -21.50 22.87
CA GLN A 352 -3.95 -20.57 23.59
C GLN A 352 -4.75 -19.74 22.59
N GLN A 353 -6.01 -20.12 22.40
CA GLN A 353 -7.04 -19.41 21.62
C GLN A 353 -7.42 -18.03 22.19
N GLY A 354 -6.53 -17.38 22.96
CA GLY A 354 -6.71 -16.01 23.42
C GLY A 354 -6.32 -15.03 22.31
N ASN A 355 -7.30 -14.60 21.51
CA ASN A 355 -7.21 -13.56 20.49
C ASN A 355 -6.93 -12.17 21.10
N THR A 356 -5.73 -11.97 21.66
CA THR A 356 -5.25 -10.64 22.01
C THR A 356 -3.90 -10.44 21.34
N ALA A 357 -3.69 -9.28 20.72
CA ALA A 357 -2.42 -8.94 20.08
C ALA A 357 -1.20 -8.92 21.04
N LYS A 358 -1.44 -9.12 22.34
CA LYS A 358 -0.41 -9.49 23.34
C LYS A 358 0.30 -10.81 23.02
N ASN A 359 -0.32 -11.63 22.18
CA ASN A 359 0.21 -12.87 21.65
C ASN A 359 0.76 -12.66 20.23
N LEU A 360 1.28 -11.50 19.87
CA LEU A 360 2.19 -11.44 18.73
C LEU A 360 3.58 -11.71 19.30
N PRO A 361 4.40 -12.58 18.68
CA PRO A 361 5.80 -12.65 19.08
C PRO A 361 6.36 -11.23 18.98
N PRO A 362 7.10 -10.74 19.98
CA PRO A 362 7.72 -9.44 19.87
C PRO A 362 8.49 -9.40 18.55
N THR A 363 8.25 -8.35 17.80
CA THR A 363 8.88 -8.13 16.50
C THR A 363 9.38 -6.71 16.49
N THR A 364 10.54 -6.50 17.10
CA THR A 364 11.28 -5.26 16.88
C THR A 364 11.78 -5.24 15.43
N PRO A 365 12.10 -4.06 14.87
CA PRO A 365 12.72 -3.98 13.56
C PRO A 365 13.99 -4.85 13.43
N ASP A 366 14.80 -4.91 14.48
CA ASP A 366 16.02 -5.72 14.51
C ASP A 366 15.74 -7.22 14.47
N GLU A 367 14.72 -7.68 15.18
CA GLU A 367 14.30 -9.08 15.13
C GLU A 367 13.74 -9.45 13.76
N CYS A 368 12.94 -8.58 13.14
CA CYS A 368 12.51 -8.76 11.76
C CYS A 368 13.69 -8.79 10.78
N CYS A 369 14.69 -7.92 10.99
CA CYS A 369 15.91 -7.88 10.19
C CYS A 369 16.70 -9.18 10.32
N HIS A 370 16.92 -9.66 11.54
CA HIS A 370 17.58 -10.93 11.81
C HIS A 370 16.86 -12.10 11.12
N ARG A 371 15.53 -12.21 11.31
CA ARG A 371 14.70 -13.24 10.66
C ARG A 371 14.81 -13.18 9.14
N PHE A 372 14.81 -11.97 8.56
CA PHE A 372 14.92 -11.77 7.12
C PHE A 372 16.32 -12.06 6.57
N ILE A 373 17.38 -11.72 7.30
CA ILE A 373 18.77 -12.04 6.95
C ILE A 373 18.95 -13.56 6.89
N MET A 374 18.46 -14.30 7.89
CA MET A 374 18.50 -15.77 7.90
C MET A 374 17.76 -16.36 6.69
N LEU A 375 16.58 -15.81 6.38
CA LEU A 375 15.80 -16.19 5.20
C LEU A 375 16.53 -15.91 3.88
N ALA A 376 17.19 -14.76 3.77
CA ALA A 376 17.91 -14.37 2.57
C ALA A 376 19.20 -15.19 2.38
N ILE A 377 19.89 -15.57 3.47
CA ILE A 377 21.00 -16.54 3.44
C ILE A 377 20.49 -17.92 2.98
N ALA A 378 19.36 -18.39 3.51
CA ALA A 378 18.73 -19.64 3.08
C ALA A 378 18.30 -19.61 1.60
N ALA A 379 17.96 -18.43 1.09
CA ALA A 379 17.67 -18.20 -0.32
C ALA A 379 18.93 -18.01 -1.20
N ALA A 380 20.12 -18.21 -0.64
CA ALA A 380 21.41 -18.04 -1.29
C ALA A 380 21.61 -16.65 -1.93
N ASP A 381 21.09 -15.60 -1.30
CA ASP A 381 21.32 -14.22 -1.74
C ASP A 381 22.73 -13.75 -1.28
N PRO A 382 23.68 -13.55 -2.21
CA PRO A 382 25.04 -13.16 -1.85
C PRO A 382 25.13 -11.74 -1.27
N SER A 383 24.15 -10.87 -1.54
CA SER A 383 24.18 -9.48 -1.07
C SER A 383 24.13 -9.37 0.45
N VAL A 384 23.57 -10.37 1.12
CA VAL A 384 23.42 -10.42 2.58
C VAL A 384 24.78 -10.54 3.29
N LEU A 385 25.79 -11.10 2.62
CA LEU A 385 27.16 -11.22 3.14
C LEU A 385 27.96 -9.93 2.98
N CYS A 386 27.51 -9.03 2.10
CA CYS A 386 28.19 -7.77 1.80
C CYS A 386 27.65 -6.59 2.62
N CYS A 387 26.85 -6.86 3.66
CA CYS A 387 26.14 -5.84 4.41
C CYS A 387 27.05 -5.17 5.44
N THR A 388 27.74 -4.12 5.02
CA THR A 388 28.47 -3.19 5.90
C THR A 388 27.50 -2.14 6.46
N GLY A 389 26.67 -2.54 7.41
CA GLY A 389 25.74 -1.66 8.14
C GLY A 389 26.23 -1.29 9.53
N ALA A 390 25.51 -0.38 10.20
CA ALA A 390 25.70 -0.16 11.64
C ALA A 390 25.49 -1.48 12.40
N GLU A 391 26.26 -1.70 13.47
CA GLU A 391 26.22 -2.91 14.28
C GLU A 391 24.79 -3.11 14.84
N LEU A 392 24.19 -4.29 14.60
CA LEU A 392 22.89 -4.64 15.17
C LEU A 392 23.02 -4.61 16.70
N GLN A 393 22.28 -3.72 17.36
CA GLN A 393 22.27 -3.70 18.82
C GLN A 393 21.45 -4.90 19.31
N LEU A 394 22.14 -5.91 19.82
CA LEU A 394 21.50 -6.98 20.57
C LEU A 394 20.84 -6.34 21.80
N GLY A 395 19.51 -6.23 21.77
CA GLY A 395 18.75 -5.80 22.95
C GLY A 395 19.14 -6.65 24.15
N GLU A 396 19.41 -6.01 25.29
CA GLU A 396 19.74 -6.70 26.53
C GLU A 396 18.63 -7.71 26.82
N ARG A 397 18.90 -9.00 26.60
CA ARG A 397 18.05 -10.06 27.11
C ARG A 397 18.10 -9.95 28.62
N THR A 398 17.09 -9.30 29.19
CA THR A 398 16.77 -9.41 30.60
C THR A 398 16.58 -10.90 30.87
N ARG A 399 17.61 -11.53 31.44
CA ARG A 399 17.50 -12.88 32.00
C ARG A 399 16.45 -12.80 33.09
N THR A 400 15.26 -13.28 32.78
CA THR A 400 14.19 -13.52 33.76
C THR A 400 14.32 -14.94 34.28
#